data_AF-A0A1B6HT58-F1
#
_entry.id   AF-A0A1B6HT58-F1
#
_cell.length_a   1.000
_cell.length_b   1.000
_cell.length_c   1.000
_cell.angle_alpha   90.00
_cell.angle_beta   90.00
_cell.angle_gamma   90.00
#
_symmetry.space_group_name_H-M   'P 1'
#
loop_
_entity.id
_entity.type
_entity.pdbx_description
1 polymer ?
#
loop_
_entity_poly.entity_id
_entity_poly.type
_entity_poly.pdbx_seq_one_letter_code
_entity_poly.pdbx_strand_id
1 'polypeptide(L)'
;IGIYYTLKTEINEFFADRDPTSQEIKDIAKVNPIVMLPQSDPQGNRILWIRLNECDPKQYDFAASVKYNTMTTEVFQLENGTVPGLVIVNDCKHFNASVFWSTPMKLGSSYTRFTQVTGERHC
;
A
#
# COMPACT_ATOMS: atom_id res chain seq x y z
N ILE A 1 -19.83 4.41 -1.69
CA ILE A 1 -19.08 5.33 -2.60
C ILE A 1 -18.57 6.57 -1.87
N GLY A 2 -19.42 7.35 -1.19
CA GLY A 2 -19.01 8.61 -0.53
C GLY A 2 -17.85 8.50 0.47
N ILE A 3 -17.94 7.58 1.45
CA ILE A 3 -16.93 7.44 2.52
C ILE A 3 -15.52 7.22 1.97
N TYR A 4 -15.37 6.45 0.89
CA TYR A 4 -14.06 6.21 0.27
C TYR A 4 -13.38 7.49 -0.22
N TYR A 5 -14.13 8.31 -0.94
CA TYR A 5 -13.61 9.57 -1.47
C TYR A 5 -13.37 10.58 -0.34
N THR A 6 -14.25 10.59 0.67
CA THR A 6 -14.03 11.38 1.90
C THR A 6 -12.73 10.99 2.61
N LEU A 7 -12.45 9.69 2.78
CA LEU A 7 -11.20 9.22 3.38
C LEU A 7 -9.97 9.67 2.59
N LYS A 8 -10.03 9.66 1.26
CA LYS A 8 -8.93 10.16 0.43
C LYS A 8 -8.68 11.65 0.59
N THR A 9 -9.72 12.44 0.85
CA THR A 9 -9.56 13.88 1.12
C THR A 9 -9.12 14.18 2.57
N GLU A 10 -9.45 13.31 3.52
CA GLU A 10 -9.08 13.48 4.93
C GLU A 10 -7.66 13.00 5.23
N ILE A 11 -7.24 11.87 4.65
CA ILE A 11 -5.97 11.21 4.95
C ILE A 11 -4.89 11.69 3.97
N ASN A 12 -4.49 12.95 4.14
CA ASN A 12 -3.50 13.58 3.28
C ASN A 12 -2.14 12.87 3.31
N GLU A 13 -1.80 12.19 4.41
CA GLU A 13 -0.54 11.47 4.56
C GLU A 13 -0.35 10.39 3.48
N PHE A 14 -1.44 9.82 2.94
CA PHE A 14 -1.39 8.78 1.90
C PHE A 14 -1.81 9.29 0.53
N PHE A 15 -2.62 10.35 0.45
CA PHE A 15 -3.31 10.73 -0.78
C PHE A 15 -2.96 12.12 -1.33
N ALA A 16 -2.25 12.97 -0.59
CA ALA A 16 -1.74 14.25 -1.09
C ALA A 16 -0.39 14.09 -1.80
N ASP A 17 -0.08 15.04 -2.70
CA ASP A 17 1.23 15.21 -3.34
C ASP A 17 1.82 13.94 -3.97
N ARG A 18 0.97 13.17 -4.66
CA ARG A 18 1.34 11.88 -5.25
C ARG A 18 2.08 12.08 -6.56
N ASP A 19 3.40 11.96 -6.50
CA ASP A 19 4.29 11.97 -7.66
C ASP A 19 5.15 10.69 -7.67
N PRO A 20 4.98 9.79 -8.67
CA PRO A 20 5.74 8.54 -8.74
C PRO A 20 7.23 8.78 -9.01
N THR A 21 7.62 9.98 -9.42
CA THR A 21 9.00 10.38 -9.68
C THR A 21 9.65 11.10 -8.50
N SER A 22 8.91 11.33 -7.42
CA SER A 22 9.41 12.00 -6.22
C SER A 22 10.50 11.19 -5.54
N GLN A 23 11.37 11.88 -4.80
CA GLN A 23 12.43 11.22 -4.05
C GLN A 23 11.87 10.32 -2.93
N GLU A 24 10.78 10.75 -2.29
CA GLU A 24 10.01 9.97 -1.30
C GLU A 24 9.62 8.59 -1.85
N ILE A 25 8.99 8.55 -3.04
CA ILE A 25 8.53 7.31 -3.66
C ILE A 25 9.71 6.47 -4.14
N LYS A 26 10.75 7.09 -4.72
CA LYS A 26 11.95 6.39 -5.16
C LYS A 26 12.69 5.71 -4.01
N ASP A 27 12.77 6.36 -2.85
CA ASP A 27 13.48 5.81 -1.71
C ASP A 27 12.69 4.70 -1.03
N ILE A 28 11.38 4.88 -0.83
CA ILE A 28 10.57 3.80 -0.27
C ILE A 28 10.46 2.59 -1.22
N ALA A 29 10.46 2.78 -2.54
CA ALA A 29 10.44 1.67 -3.49
C ALA A 29 11.71 0.80 -3.46
N LYS A 30 12.86 1.35 -3.05
CA LYS A 30 14.10 0.57 -2.84
C LYS A 30 14.02 -0.27 -1.56
N VAL A 31 13.44 0.28 -0.50
CA VAL A 31 13.35 -0.36 0.83
C VAL A 31 12.20 -1.37 0.88
N ASN A 32 11.05 -0.99 0.34
CA ASN A 32 9.81 -1.75 0.30
C ASN A 32 9.27 -1.87 -1.14
N PRO A 33 9.90 -2.67 -2.02
CA PRO A 33 9.38 -2.93 -3.36
C PRO A 33 7.95 -3.49 -3.33
N ILE A 34 7.10 -2.92 -4.18
CA ILE A 34 5.70 -3.29 -4.37
C ILE A 34 5.47 -3.58 -5.84
N VAL A 35 5.00 -4.78 -6.16
CA VAL A 35 4.85 -5.23 -7.55
C VAL A 35 3.53 -5.98 -7.71
N MET A 36 2.75 -5.61 -8.74
CA MET A 36 1.65 -6.45 -9.22
C MET A 36 2.24 -7.62 -10.01
N LEU A 37 2.02 -8.85 -9.55
CA LEU A 37 2.49 -10.02 -10.27
C LEU A 37 1.72 -10.17 -11.60
N PRO A 38 2.38 -10.67 -12.66
CA PRO A 38 1.74 -10.83 -13.97
C PRO A 38 0.65 -11.91 -13.94
N GLN A 39 0.78 -12.91 -13.06
CA GLN A 39 -0.17 -14.00 -12.91
C GLN A 39 -1.19 -13.68 -11.81
N SER A 40 -2.42 -14.18 -11.97
CA SER A 40 -3.43 -14.24 -10.91
C SER A 40 -3.28 -15.50 -10.07
N ASP A 41 -3.96 -15.55 -8.93
CA ASP A 41 -4.18 -16.81 -8.22
C ASP A 41 -5.17 -17.72 -8.99
N PRO A 42 -5.40 -18.98 -8.55
CA PRO A 42 -6.34 -19.89 -9.21
C PRO A 42 -7.80 -19.43 -9.21
N GLN A 43 -8.16 -18.45 -8.37
CA GLN A 43 -9.50 -17.85 -8.30
C GLN A 43 -9.61 -16.59 -9.19
N GLY A 44 -8.53 -16.20 -9.87
CA GLY A 44 -8.49 -15.01 -10.71
C GLY A 44 -8.22 -13.70 -9.94
N ASN A 45 -7.92 -13.77 -8.65
CA ASN A 45 -7.53 -12.58 -7.88
C ASN A 45 -6.13 -12.12 -8.31
N ARG A 46 -5.93 -10.81 -8.37
CA ARG A 46 -4.61 -10.25 -8.64
C ARG A 46 -3.75 -10.29 -7.40
N ILE A 47 -2.47 -10.58 -7.58
CA ILE A 47 -1.52 -10.69 -6.49
C ILE A 47 -0.65 -9.43 -6.45
N LEU A 48 -0.73 -8.69 -5.36
CA LEU A 48 0.20 -7.63 -5.01
C LEU A 48 1.28 -8.21 -4.09
N TRP A 49 2.50 -8.29 -4.60
CA TRP A 49 3.64 -8.75 -3.82
C TRP A 49 4.38 -7.55 -3.23
N ILE A 50 4.61 -7.60 -1.93
CA ILE A 50 5.31 -6.58 -1.15
C ILE A 50 6.46 -7.26 -0.43
N ARG A 51 7.65 -6.67 -0.45
CA ARG A 51 8.79 -7.17 0.30
C ARG A 51 9.51 -6.03 0.99
N LEU A 52 9.90 -6.26 2.24
CA LEU A 52 10.87 -5.41 2.92
C LEU A 52 12.29 -5.95 2.66
N ASN A 53 13.12 -5.20 1.94
CA ASN A 53 14.49 -5.61 1.60
C ASN A 53 15.42 -5.50 2.82
N GLU A 54 15.40 -4.35 3.48
CA GLU A 54 16.19 -4.05 4.67
C GLU A 54 15.28 -3.42 5.73
N CYS A 55 15.41 -3.88 6.97
CA CYS A 55 14.58 -3.41 8.07
C CYS A 55 15.35 -2.40 8.93
N ASP A 56 15.60 -1.23 8.35
CA ASP A 56 16.09 -0.06 9.06
C ASP A 56 14.93 0.92 9.28
N PRO A 57 14.45 1.11 10.52
CA PRO A 57 13.40 2.08 10.84
C PRO A 57 13.72 3.52 10.40
N LYS A 58 15.00 3.85 10.16
CA LYS A 58 15.39 5.18 9.65
C LYS A 58 15.14 5.35 8.15
N GLN A 59 15.05 4.25 7.41
CA GLN A 59 14.88 4.24 5.96
C GLN A 59 13.43 3.89 5.56
N TYR A 60 12.65 3.36 6.50
CA TYR A 60 11.27 2.99 6.26
C TYR A 60 10.29 4.10 6.68
N ASP A 61 9.65 4.74 5.70
CA ASP A 61 8.52 5.62 5.92
C ASP A 61 7.21 4.88 5.62
N PHE A 62 6.40 4.69 6.67
CA PHE A 62 5.11 4.00 6.56
C PHE A 62 4.11 4.75 5.69
N ALA A 63 4.04 6.08 5.75
CA ALA A 63 3.12 6.87 4.95
C ALA A 63 3.51 6.81 3.47
N ALA A 64 4.80 6.95 3.16
CA ALA A 64 5.32 6.78 1.81
C ALA A 64 5.04 5.37 1.27
N SER A 65 5.17 4.34 2.12
CA SER A 65 4.90 2.94 1.75
C SER A 65 3.43 2.71 1.38
N VAL A 66 2.50 3.23 2.19
CA VAL A 66 1.05 3.16 1.90
C VAL A 66 0.70 4.00 0.67
N LYS A 67 1.29 5.19 0.51
CA LYS A 67 1.12 6.04 -0.68
C LYS A 67 1.59 5.30 -1.94
N TYR A 68 2.78 4.68 -1.91
CA TYR A 68 3.32 3.90 -3.02
C TYR A 68 2.44 2.68 -3.36
N ASN A 69 1.96 1.96 -2.35
CA ASN A 69 1.03 0.83 -2.52
C ASN A 69 -0.28 1.27 -3.23
N THR A 70 -0.92 2.32 -2.71
CA THR A 70 -2.17 2.82 -3.28
C THR A 70 -1.98 3.37 -4.69
N MET A 71 -0.83 3.99 -5.01
CA MET A 71 -0.51 4.42 -6.37
C MET A 71 -0.37 3.24 -7.33
N THR A 72 0.36 2.20 -6.91
CA THR A 72 0.59 0.99 -7.72
C THR A 72 -0.73 0.27 -8.03
N THR A 73 -1.58 0.08 -7.02
CA THR A 73 -2.87 -0.59 -7.18
C THR A 73 -3.85 0.22 -8.03
N GLU A 74 -3.87 1.54 -7.90
CA GLU A 74 -4.74 2.41 -8.71
C GLU A 74 -4.30 2.47 -10.18
N VAL A 75 -2.99 2.61 -10.46
CA VAL A 75 -2.48 2.55 -11.84
C VAL A 75 -2.86 1.22 -12.49
N PHE A 76 -2.67 0.12 -11.76
CA PHE A 76 -3.08 -1.19 -12.23
C PHE A 76 -4.59 -1.25 -12.56
N GLN A 77 -5.46 -0.73 -11.69
CA GLN A 77 -6.90 -0.69 -11.92
C GLN A 77 -7.30 0.24 -13.08
N LEU A 78 -6.59 1.35 -13.28
CA LEU A 78 -6.81 2.26 -14.41
C LEU A 78 -6.50 1.58 -15.75
N GLU A 79 -5.44 0.77 -15.80
CA GLU A 79 -5.02 0.08 -17.01
C GLU A 79 -5.83 -1.19 -17.31
N ASN A 80 -6.25 -1.91 -16.27
CA ASN A 80 -6.82 -3.27 -16.40
C ASN A 80 -8.31 -3.35 -16.02
N GLY A 81 -8.89 -2.27 -15.48
CA GLY A 81 -10.24 -2.24 -14.93
C GLY A 81 -10.36 -2.90 -13.57
N THR A 82 -11.60 -3.23 -13.19
CA THR A 82 -11.90 -3.92 -11.93
C THR A 82 -11.51 -5.39 -12.01
N VAL A 83 -11.04 -5.93 -10.89
CA VAL A 83 -10.63 -7.34 -10.77
C VAL A 83 -11.48 -8.06 -9.72
N PRO A 84 -11.59 -9.41 -9.78
CA PRO A 84 -12.38 -10.18 -8.82
C PRO A 84 -11.96 -9.95 -7.36
N GLY A 85 -10.67 -9.73 -7.14
CA GLY A 85 -10.10 -9.44 -5.83
C GLY A 85 -8.61 -9.11 -5.90
N LEU A 86 -8.06 -8.66 -4.77
CA LEU A 86 -6.66 -8.36 -4.58
C LEU A 86 -6.11 -9.16 -3.40
N VAL A 87 -5.11 -10.00 -3.64
CA VAL A 87 -4.38 -10.74 -2.61
C VAL A 87 -3.06 -10.02 -2.35
N ILE A 88 -2.84 -9.58 -1.12
CA ILE A 88 -1.59 -8.94 -0.70
C ILE A 88 -0.69 -9.99 -0.07
N VAL A 89 0.47 -10.24 -0.69
CA VAL A 89 1.50 -11.15 -0.19
C VAL A 89 2.65 -10.32 0.34
N ASN A 90 2.89 -10.39 1.65
CA ASN A 90 4.01 -9.71 2.30
C ASN A 90 5.14 -10.72 2.55
N ASP A 91 6.28 -10.54 1.88
CA ASP A 91 7.52 -11.23 2.21
C ASP A 91 8.11 -10.62 3.48
N CYS A 92 7.84 -11.30 4.59
CA CYS A 92 8.28 -10.89 5.93
C CYS A 92 9.65 -11.45 6.32
N LYS A 93 10.45 -12.02 5.39
CA LYS A 93 11.74 -12.64 5.74
C LYS A 93 12.68 -11.70 6.50
N HIS A 94 12.66 -10.41 6.17
CA HIS A 94 13.46 -9.38 6.84
C HIS A 94 12.65 -8.51 7.79
N PHE A 95 11.39 -8.86 8.08
CA PHE A 95 10.55 -8.05 8.96
C PHE A 95 11.13 -8.00 10.39
N ASN A 96 11.29 -6.78 10.92
CA ASN A 96 11.61 -6.53 12.33
C ASN A 96 10.44 -5.76 12.97
N ALA A 97 10.06 -6.19 14.17
CA ALA A 97 9.04 -5.53 14.96
C ALA A 97 9.37 -4.04 15.21
N SER A 98 10.65 -3.63 15.16
CA SER A 98 11.07 -2.24 15.31
C SER A 98 10.36 -1.27 14.34
N VAL A 99 10.14 -1.67 13.09
CA VAL A 99 9.40 -0.86 12.09
C VAL A 99 7.93 -0.71 12.47
N PHE A 100 7.33 -1.77 13.01
CA PHE A 100 5.96 -1.71 13.53
C PHE A 100 5.87 -0.78 14.74
N TRP A 101 6.81 -0.89 15.68
CA TRP A 101 6.84 -0.05 16.88
C TRP A 101 7.17 1.42 16.60
N SER A 102 7.91 1.72 15.53
CA SER A 102 8.23 3.11 15.14
C SER A 102 7.10 3.79 14.38
N THR A 103 6.06 3.06 13.95
CA THR A 103 4.93 3.65 13.22
C THR A 103 4.03 4.45 14.16
N PRO A 104 3.81 5.75 13.92
CA PRO A 104 2.89 6.56 14.72
C PRO A 104 1.47 5.97 14.73
N MET A 105 0.86 5.86 15.92
CA MET A 105 -0.49 5.31 16.07
C MET A 105 -1.55 5.99 15.18
N LYS A 106 -1.41 7.30 14.94
CA LYS A 106 -2.29 8.04 14.02
C LYS A 106 -2.27 7.44 12.61
N LEU A 107 -1.08 7.14 12.08
CA LEU A 107 -0.94 6.54 10.74
C LEU A 107 -1.50 5.13 10.69
N GLY A 108 -1.23 4.31 11.72
CA GLY A 108 -1.80 2.97 11.83
C GLY A 108 -3.34 2.96 11.90
N SER A 109 -3.91 3.92 12.63
CA SER A 109 -5.37 4.12 12.71
C SER A 109 -5.96 4.55 11.36
N SER A 110 -5.35 5.56 10.70
CA SER A 110 -5.76 6.00 9.37
C SER A 110 -5.71 4.88 8.34
N TYR A 111 -4.66 4.06 8.36
CA TYR A 111 -4.51 2.91 7.48
C TYR A 111 -5.61 1.86 7.73
N THR A 112 -5.84 1.49 8.99
CA THR A 112 -6.90 0.53 9.36
C THR A 112 -8.29 1.00 8.92
N ARG A 113 -8.62 2.29 9.14
CA ARG A 113 -9.88 2.88 8.70
C ARG A 113 -10.04 2.83 7.18
N PHE A 114 -8.97 3.11 6.44
CA PHE A 114 -8.97 3.03 4.98
C PHE A 114 -9.16 1.59 4.48
N THR A 115 -8.39 0.64 5.02
CA THR A 115 -8.44 -0.77 4.58
C THR A 115 -9.78 -1.42 4.90
N GLN A 116 -10.41 -1.09 6.03
CA GLN A 116 -11.75 -1.56 6.37
C GLN A 116 -12.79 -1.14 5.32
N VAL A 117 -12.82 0.14 4.94
CA VAL A 117 -13.77 0.66 3.93
C VAL A 117 -13.48 0.15 2.52
N THR A 118 -12.24 -0.27 2.23
CA THR A 118 -11.92 -0.95 0.96
C THR A 118 -12.27 -2.43 0.99
N GLY A 119 -12.08 -3.13 2.11
CA GLY A 119 -12.37 -4.55 2.27
C GLY A 119 -13.87 -4.85 2.23
N GLU A 120 -14.69 -4.02 2.90
CA GLU A 120 -16.16 -4.13 2.89
C GLU A 120 -16.80 -3.96 1.49
N ARG A 121 -16.03 -3.51 0.49
CA ARG A 121 -16.51 -3.37 -0.90
C ARG A 121 -16.17 -4.54 -1.81
N HIS A 122 -15.37 -5.49 -1.36
CA HIS A 122 -15.01 -6.69 -2.13
C HIS A 122 -15.84 -7.93 -1.72
N CYS A 123 -16.86 -7.76 -0.87
CA CYS A 123 -17.84 -8.77 -0.49
C CYS A 123 -19.24 -8.38 -0.99
#